data_AF-A0A9D3UIM6-F1
#
_entry.id   AF-A0A9D3UIM6-F1
#
_cell.length_a   1.000
_cell.length_b   1.000
_cell.length_c   1.000
_cell.angle_alpha   90.00
_cell.angle_beta   90.00
_cell.angle_gamma   90.00
#
_symmetry.space_group_name_H-M   'P 1'
#
loop_
_entity.id
_entity.type
_entity.pdbx_description
1 polymer ?
#
loop_
_entity_poly.entity_id
_entity_poly.type
_entity_poly.pdbx_seq_one_letter_code
_entity_poly.pdbx_strand_id
1 'polypeptide(L)'
;MMMEFHVPTDSQALWNHQAFSYDELKIATDGFQSSNKIGEGGFGIVYKGILEDGRRVAVKVLSAGSKQGDREFVSEIASISNIRHENLVKLHGGCIDGSSKLLVYE
;
A
#
# COMPACT_ATOMS: atom_id res chain seq x y z
N MET A 1 -21.60 19.65 -11.10
CA MET A 1 -21.95 18.98 -9.83
C MET A 1 -20.84 18.00 -9.55
N MET A 2 -19.90 18.35 -8.67
CA MET A 2 -18.83 17.42 -8.28
C MET A 2 -19.48 16.30 -7.48
N MET A 3 -19.38 15.07 -7.98
CA MET A 3 -19.71 13.91 -7.16
C MET A 3 -18.68 13.85 -6.05
N GLU A 4 -19.11 14.13 -4.83
CA GLU A 4 -18.35 13.74 -3.65
C GLU A 4 -18.30 12.21 -3.66
N PHE A 5 -17.12 11.68 -3.98
CA PHE A 5 -16.81 10.30 -3.67
C PHE A 5 -16.81 10.19 -2.14
N HIS A 6 -17.95 9.80 -1.59
CA HIS A 6 -18.07 9.38 -0.22
C HIS A 6 -17.17 8.15 -0.05
N VAL A 7 -15.95 8.37 0.43
CA VAL A 7 -15.02 7.29 0.77
C VAL A 7 -15.69 6.50 1.88
N PRO A 8 -16.02 5.21 1.67
CA PRO A 8 -16.61 4.40 2.71
C PRO A 8 -15.66 4.40 3.91
N THR A 9 -16.19 4.74 5.09
CA THR A 9 -15.45 4.80 6.35
C THR A 9 -14.73 3.47 6.64
N ASP A 10 -15.25 2.37 6.12
CA ASP A 10 -14.60 1.06 6.11
C ASP A 10 -13.65 0.92 4.92
N SER A 11 -12.52 1.61 5.01
CA SER A 11 -11.42 1.50 4.05
C SER A 11 -10.83 0.06 3.95
N GLN A 12 -11.19 -0.83 4.90
CA GLN A 12 -10.95 -2.28 4.83
C GLN A 12 -11.85 -3.00 3.81
N ALA A 13 -13.07 -2.50 3.56
CA ALA A 13 -14.02 -3.11 2.63
C ALA A 13 -13.65 -2.92 1.14
N LEU A 14 -12.69 -2.02 0.84
CA LEU A 14 -12.13 -1.86 -0.51
C LEU A 14 -11.15 -2.99 -0.88
N TRP A 15 -10.59 -3.68 0.12
CA TRP A 15 -9.66 -4.78 -0.07
C TRP A 15 -10.43 -6.09 -0.02
N ASN A 16 -11.08 -6.45 -1.13
CA ASN A 16 -11.94 -7.63 -1.18
C ASN A 16 -11.19 -8.98 -0.95
N HIS A 17 -9.88 -8.99 -0.72
CA HIS A 17 -9.17 -10.22 -0.33
C HIS A 17 -7.83 -10.14 0.44
N GLN A 18 -7.15 -8.99 0.60
CA GLN A 18 -5.79 -8.96 1.18
C GLN A 18 -5.52 -7.66 1.97
N ALA A 19 -6.14 -7.53 3.14
CA ALA A 19 -5.77 -6.51 4.12
C ALA A 19 -4.62 -7.05 4.99
N PHE A 20 -3.59 -6.24 5.17
CA PHE A 20 -2.43 -6.54 6.02
C PHE A 20 -2.47 -5.68 7.29
N SER A 21 -1.97 -6.21 8.40
CA SER A 21 -1.77 -5.39 9.60
C SER A 21 -0.45 -4.61 9.53
N TYR A 22 -0.36 -3.48 10.23
CA TYR A 22 0.89 -2.71 10.28
C TYR A 22 2.01 -3.55 10.90
N ASP A 23 1.72 -4.29 11.97
CA ASP A 23 2.69 -5.14 12.65
C ASP A 23 3.20 -6.28 11.76
N GLU A 24 2.33 -6.88 10.94
CA GLU A 24 2.74 -7.88 9.94
C GLU A 24 3.74 -7.29 8.94
N LEU A 25 3.45 -6.12 8.38
CA LEU A 25 4.35 -5.46 7.43
C LEU A 25 5.63 -4.94 8.08
N LYS A 26 5.55 -4.53 9.35
CA LYS A 26 6.71 -4.16 10.14
C LYS A 26 7.62 -5.37 10.36
N ILE A 27 7.07 -6.53 10.72
CA ILE A 27 7.84 -7.78 10.87
C ILE A 27 8.45 -8.16 9.51
N ALA A 28 7.65 -8.14 8.44
CA ALA A 28 8.09 -8.53 7.11
C ALA A 28 9.25 -7.68 6.58
N THR A 29 9.34 -6.41 6.99
CA THR A 29 10.38 -5.45 6.55
C THR A 29 11.51 -5.28 7.57
N ASP A 30 11.56 -6.12 8.61
CA ASP A 30 12.49 -6.01 9.74
C ASP A 30 12.47 -4.62 10.40
N GLY A 31 11.26 -4.12 10.67
CA GLY A 31 11.03 -2.81 11.28
C GLY A 31 11.25 -1.64 10.33
N PHE A 32 11.03 -1.79 9.02
CA PHE A 32 11.33 -0.79 8.00
C PHE A 32 12.80 -0.34 8.03
N GLN A 33 13.71 -1.30 8.23
CA GLN A 33 15.15 -1.04 8.26
C GLN A 33 15.64 -0.41 6.95
N SER A 34 16.63 0.48 7.05
CA SER A 34 17.25 1.14 5.90
C SER A 34 17.96 0.16 4.95
N SER A 35 18.46 -0.97 5.47
CA SER A 35 19.03 -2.08 4.68
C SER A 35 18.00 -2.74 3.75
N ASN A 36 16.71 -2.61 4.07
CA ASN A 36 15.60 -3.10 3.29
C ASN A 36 14.99 -2.04 2.36
N LYS A 37 15.44 -0.80 2.42
CA LYS A 37 14.99 0.26 1.50
C LYS A 37 15.49 -0.01 0.09
N ILE A 38 14.57 -0.09 -0.86
CA ILE A 38 14.87 -0.33 -2.29
C ILE A 38 14.47 0.84 -3.19
N GLY A 39 13.73 1.83 -2.67
CA GLY A 39 13.37 3.04 -3.40
C GLY A 39 12.80 4.13 -2.51
N GLU A 40 12.86 5.37 -2.98
CA GLU A 40 12.25 6.54 -2.36
C GLU A 40 11.96 7.59 -3.42
N GLY A 41 10.84 8.30 -3.28
CA GLY A 41 10.50 9.45 -4.10
C GLY A 41 9.33 10.23 -3.51
N GLY A 42 8.74 11.13 -4.30
CA GLY A 42 7.61 11.96 -3.86
C GLY A 42 6.35 11.19 -3.41
N PHE A 43 6.28 9.90 -3.74
CA PHE A 43 5.18 9.00 -3.41
C PHE A 43 5.45 8.12 -2.18
N GLY A 44 6.55 8.36 -1.47
CA GLY A 44 6.94 7.61 -0.27
C GLY A 44 8.15 6.69 -0.47
N ILE A 45 8.30 5.74 0.45
CA ILE A 45 9.48 4.87 0.57
C ILE A 45 9.07 3.42 0.29
N VAL A 46 9.89 2.68 -0.46
CA VAL A 46 9.67 1.27 -0.77
C VAL A 46 10.71 0.42 -0.04
N TYR A 47 10.22 -0.59 0.68
CA TYR A 47 11.01 -1.57 1.39
C TYR A 47 10.81 -2.96 0.79
N LYS A 48 11.87 -3.75 0.69
CA LYS A 48 11.76 -5.20 0.48
C LYS A 48 11.35 -5.88 1.78
N GLY A 49 10.52 -6.90 1.71
CA GLY A 49 10.13 -7.71 2.85
C GLY A 49 9.82 -9.15 2.48
N ILE A 50 9.66 -9.98 3.51
CA ILE A 50 9.21 -11.38 3.39
C ILE A 50 8.03 -11.57 4.35
N LEU A 51 6.86 -11.91 3.81
CA LEU A 51 5.66 -12.22 4.61
C LEU A 51 5.86 -13.54 5.38
N GLU A 52 5.00 -13.79 6.38
CA GLU A 52 5.06 -15.01 7.21
C GLU A 52 4.95 -16.31 6.38
N ASP A 53 4.20 -16.25 5.27
CA ASP A 53 4.06 -17.37 4.33
C ASP A 53 5.26 -17.55 3.37
N GLY A 54 6.31 -16.74 3.52
CA GLY A 54 7.53 -16.81 2.72
C GLY A 54 7.49 -16.03 1.41
N ARG A 55 6.37 -15.39 1.05
CA ARG A 55 6.30 -14.52 -0.13
C ARG A 55 7.21 -13.31 0.03
N ARG A 56 8.02 -13.04 -0.98
CA ARG A 56 8.78 -11.78 -1.10
C ARG A 56 7.83 -10.70 -1.58
N VAL A 57 7.94 -9.52 -0.98
CA VAL A 57 7.06 -8.39 -1.29
C VAL A 57 7.83 -7.09 -1.30
N ALA A 58 7.31 -6.11 -2.03
CA ALA A 58 7.67 -4.70 -1.88
C ALA A 58 6.58 -4.00 -1.07
N VAL A 59 6.96 -3.39 0.05
CA VAL A 59 6.08 -2.60 0.92
C VAL A 59 6.35 -1.13 0.68
N LYS A 60 5.40 -0.45 0.04
CA LYS A 60 5.45 1.00 -0.21
C LYS A 60 4.72 1.71 0.91
N VAL A 61 5.47 2.48 1.70
CA VAL A 61 4.95 3.37 2.74
C VAL A 61 4.68 4.72 2.10
N LEU A 62 3.41 5.14 2.04
CA LEU A 62 3.02 6.42 1.47
C LEU A 62 3.37 7.56 2.43
N SER A 63 3.78 8.70 1.89
CA SER A 63 4.14 9.87 2.70
C SER A 63 2.92 10.40 3.48
N ALA A 64 3.02 10.44 4.81
CA ALA A 64 2.00 11.02 5.66
C ALA A 64 1.99 12.57 5.49
N GLY A 65 0.87 13.15 5.08
CA GLY A 65 0.67 14.60 5.24
C GLY A 65 0.20 15.40 4.03
N SER A 66 -0.28 14.80 2.95
CA SER A 66 -0.92 15.58 1.88
C SER A 66 -2.34 15.08 1.61
N LYS A 67 -3.27 16.00 1.34
CA LYS A 67 -4.58 15.70 0.70
C LYS A 67 -4.39 14.93 -0.63
N GLN A 68 -3.17 15.00 -1.16
CA GLN A 68 -2.71 14.28 -2.32
C GLN A 68 -2.38 12.81 -2.02
N GLY A 69 -1.82 12.45 -0.85
CA GLY A 69 -1.59 11.07 -0.44
C GLY A 69 -2.88 10.25 -0.26
N ASP A 70 -3.96 10.88 0.18
CA ASP A 70 -5.28 10.24 0.26
C ASP A 70 -5.88 9.97 -1.13
N ARG A 71 -5.74 10.94 -2.05
CA ARG A 71 -6.17 10.79 -3.44
C ARG A 71 -5.29 9.81 -4.21
N GLU A 72 -3.99 9.80 -3.95
CA GLU A 72 -3.03 8.86 -4.53
C GLU A 72 -3.27 7.45 -4.01
N PHE A 73 -3.60 7.28 -2.74
CA PHE A 73 -4.02 5.99 -2.18
C PHE A 73 -5.27 5.45 -2.87
N VAL A 74 -6.33 6.28 -2.98
CA VAL A 74 -7.56 5.90 -3.69
C VAL A 74 -7.29 5.68 -5.19
N SER A 75 -6.42 6.49 -5.80
CA SER A 75 -6.05 6.38 -7.21
C SER A 75 -5.22 5.13 -7.49
N GLU A 76 -4.27 4.74 -6.64
CA GLU A 76 -3.51 3.50 -6.79
C GLU A 76 -4.45 2.30 -6.59
N ILE A 77 -5.29 2.30 -5.56
CA ILE A 77 -6.28 1.22 -5.34
C ILE A 77 -7.25 1.11 -6.53
N ALA A 78 -7.76 2.23 -7.05
CA ALA A 78 -8.71 2.25 -8.16
C ALA A 78 -8.06 1.97 -9.53
N SER A 79 -6.81 2.38 -9.74
CA SER A 79 -6.07 2.08 -10.99
C SER A 79 -5.70 0.61 -11.06
N ILE A 80 -5.49 -0.04 -9.91
CA ILE A 80 -5.05 -1.43 -9.86
C ILE A 80 -6.23 -2.41 -9.89
N SER A 81 -7.43 -2.02 -9.43
CA SER A 81 -8.63 -2.85 -9.56
C SER A 81 -9.06 -3.09 -11.02
N ASN A 82 -8.61 -2.24 -11.94
CA ASN A 82 -9.06 -2.24 -13.34
C ASN A 82 -7.96 -2.51 -14.39
N ILE A 83 -6.70 -2.70 -13.99
CA ILE A 83 -5.58 -2.90 -14.93
C ILE A 83 -4.82 -4.19 -14.59
N ARG A 84 -5.10 -5.25 -15.36
CA ARG A 84 -4.26 -6.45 -15.47
C ARG A 84 -3.44 -6.32 -16.75
N HIS A 85 -2.24 -5.77 -16.67
CA HIS A 85 -1.27 -5.80 -17.77
C HIS A 85 -0.05 -6.59 -17.30
N GLU A 86 0.51 -7.43 -18.19
CA GLU A 86 1.64 -8.34 -17.92
C GLU A 86 2.95 -7.62 -17.49
N ASN A 87 2.98 -6.29 -17.57
CA ASN A 87 4.14 -5.44 -17.26
C ASN A 87 3.93 -4.57 -16.01
N LEU A 88 2.81 -4.73 -15.29
CA LEU A 88 2.52 -3.98 -14.07
C LEU A 88 2.65 -4.91 -12.87
N VAL A 89 3.43 -4.48 -11.88
CA VAL A 89 3.67 -5.24 -10.64
C VAL A 89 2.33 -5.49 -9.93
N LYS A 90 2.08 -6.74 -9.57
CA LYS A 90 0.82 -7.16 -8.96
C LYS A 90 0.72 -6.61 -7.54
N LEU A 91 -0.35 -5.88 -7.24
CA LEU A 91 -0.68 -5.49 -5.87
C LEU A 91 -1.26 -6.70 -5.15
N HIS A 92 -0.58 -7.13 -4.08
CA HIS A 92 -1.11 -8.11 -3.16
C HIS A 92 -2.19 -7.50 -2.29
N GLY A 93 -1.97 -6.32 -1.72
CA GLY A 93 -2.92 -5.72 -0.79
C GLY A 93 -2.41 -4.43 -0.17
N GLY A 94 -2.96 -4.07 0.98
CA GLY A 94 -2.54 -2.86 1.68
C GLY A 94 -2.88 -2.87 3.17
N CYS A 95 -2.36 -1.86 3.86
CA CYS A 95 -2.59 -1.60 5.26
C CYS A 95 -2.97 -0.13 5.45
N ILE A 96 -3.97 0.11 6.31
CA ILE A 96 -4.36 1.45 6.74
C ILE A 96 -4.41 1.40 8.27
N ASP A 97 -3.47 2.09 8.91
CA ASP A 97 -3.39 2.17 10.36
C ASP A 97 -3.16 3.63 10.77
N GLY A 98 -4.24 4.29 11.21
CA GLY A 98 -4.24 5.73 11.49
C GLY A 98 -3.85 6.57 10.27
N SER A 99 -2.72 7.28 10.34
CA SER A 99 -2.14 8.04 9.23
C SER A 99 -1.20 7.23 8.34
N SER A 100 -0.86 6.00 8.75
CA SER A 100 0.03 5.11 8.00
C SER A 100 -0.76 4.40 6.92
N LYS A 101 -0.35 4.59 5.66
CA LYS A 101 -0.92 3.92 4.50
C LYS A 101 0.17 3.17 3.77
N LEU A 102 -0.01 1.87 3.62
CA LEU A 102 0.98 0.99 3.01
C LEU A 102 0.33 0.18 1.89
N LEU A 103 1.10 -0.05 0.83
CA LEU A 103 0.74 -0.91 -0.29
C LEU A 103 1.77 -2.05 -0.39
N VAL A 104 1.28 -3.25 -0.67
CA VAL A 104 2.07 -4.48 -0.73
C VAL A 104 2.01 -5.01 -2.16
N TYR A 105 3.17 -5.14 -2.80
CA TYR A 105 3.32 -5.65 -4.16
C TYR A 105 4.10 -6.96 -4.18
N GLU A 106 3.91 -7.75 -5.23
CA GLU A 106 4.75 -8.91 -5.60
C GLU A 106 6.21 -8.51 -5.87
#